data_AF-A0A3A9EI04-F1
#
_entry.id   AF-A0A3A9EI04-F1
#
_cell.length_a   1.000
_cell.length_b   1.000
_cell.length_c   1.000
_cell.angle_alpha   90.00
_cell.angle_beta   90.00
_cell.angle_gamma   90.00
#
_symmetry.space_group_name_H-M   'P 1'
#
loop_
_entity.id
_entity.type
_entity.pdbx_description
1 polymer ?
#
loop_
_entity_poly.entity_id
_entity_poly.type
_entity_poly.pdbx_seq_one_letter_code
_entity_poly.pdbx_strand_id
1 'polypeptide(L)'
;MAEFSEGRWARELLALQNPDGTWGSQFHTLSMPDRRRGLPTTEQALRRLKVLGFTLEDEPIRRAVDCMTACLRGERKIDDYWEKGHDWALFTRLMLSAWVREFWPEEPNALAFARRWAGVLEKAFQGGRYDVAAYREAYGEAFASPIRGGRERDFVDFYHVALVKGLLMEETECAFVDYVLEKPEGIYYICNGPMTRLPGEFASRETVGYLRGLELLAGYEQARKRLGFAADWLRACRDPDGCWDLGPKAKDGVSLPLSDSWRQRGARKADCTRWAGGVLESLEPGP
;
A
#
# COMPACT_ATOMS: atom_id res chain seq x y z
N MET A 1 -10.77 -17.35 -6.62
CA MET A 1 -10.57 -16.09 -5.87
C MET A 1 -11.88 -15.39 -5.47
N ALA A 2 -13.06 -16.00 -5.65
CA ALA A 2 -14.38 -15.36 -5.47
C ALA A 2 -15.01 -15.45 -4.06
N GLU A 3 -14.26 -15.87 -3.02
CA GLU A 3 -14.90 -16.36 -1.79
C GLU A 3 -15.31 -15.26 -0.79
N PHE A 4 -14.70 -14.06 -0.85
CA PHE A 4 -15.00 -12.96 0.08
C PHE A 4 -15.67 -11.75 -0.56
N SER A 5 -15.71 -11.66 -1.89
CA SER A 5 -16.36 -10.57 -2.62
C SER A 5 -17.88 -10.54 -2.42
N GLU A 6 -18.48 -11.68 -2.05
CA GLU A 6 -19.90 -11.81 -1.69
C GLU A 6 -20.15 -11.70 -0.16
N GLY A 7 -19.07 -11.66 0.61
CA GLY A 7 -19.10 -11.62 2.08
C GLY A 7 -19.75 -10.35 2.62
N ARG A 8 -20.10 -10.37 3.91
CA ARG A 8 -20.73 -9.23 4.60
C ARG A 8 -19.92 -7.95 4.44
N TRP A 9 -18.60 -8.02 4.58
CA TRP A 9 -17.73 -6.85 4.54
C TRP A 9 -17.68 -6.18 3.17
N ALA A 10 -17.73 -6.96 2.08
CA ALA A 10 -17.82 -6.43 0.74
C ALA A 10 -19.19 -5.74 0.54
N ARG A 11 -20.29 -6.44 0.86
CA ARG A 11 -21.65 -5.89 0.71
C ARG A 11 -21.86 -4.58 1.48
N GLU A 12 -21.42 -4.51 2.74
CA GLU A 12 -21.51 -3.30 3.55
C GLU A 12 -20.74 -2.13 2.91
N LEU A 13 -19.55 -2.38 2.34
CA LEU A 13 -18.72 -1.34 1.74
C LEU A 13 -19.25 -0.89 0.37
N LEU A 14 -19.70 -1.82 -0.46
CA LEU A 14 -20.26 -1.53 -1.79
C LEU A 14 -21.55 -0.71 -1.70
N ALA A 15 -22.38 -0.95 -0.68
CA ALA A 15 -23.61 -0.18 -0.44
C ALA A 15 -23.35 1.30 -0.11
N LEU A 16 -22.11 1.68 0.21
CA LEU A 16 -21.71 3.03 0.55
C LEU A 16 -21.01 3.78 -0.60
N GLN A 17 -20.88 3.16 -1.78
CA GLN A 17 -20.21 3.80 -2.91
C GLN A 17 -21.10 4.92 -3.47
N ASN A 18 -20.49 6.08 -3.68
CA ASN A 18 -21.13 7.22 -4.32
C ASN A 18 -21.38 6.92 -5.82
N PRO A 19 -22.34 7.59 -6.48
CA PRO A 19 -22.61 7.40 -7.90
C PRO A 19 -21.41 7.62 -8.83
N ASP A 20 -20.43 8.42 -8.37
CA ASP A 20 -19.23 8.74 -9.11
C ASP A 20 -18.07 7.76 -8.88
N GLY A 21 -18.31 6.67 -8.13
CA GLY A 21 -17.34 5.63 -7.84
C GLY A 21 -16.52 5.83 -6.56
N THR A 22 -16.65 6.97 -5.88
CA THR A 22 -15.89 7.28 -4.65
C THR A 22 -16.58 6.76 -3.39
N TRP A 23 -15.94 6.89 -2.23
CA TRP A 23 -16.56 6.63 -0.92
C TRP A 23 -16.35 7.80 0.03
N GLY A 24 -17.39 8.10 0.82
CA GLY A 24 -17.37 9.21 1.77
C GLY A 24 -17.27 10.57 1.08
N SER A 25 -16.84 11.59 1.82
CA SER A 25 -16.68 12.97 1.32
C SER A 25 -15.22 13.34 1.02
N GLN A 26 -14.27 12.45 1.31
CA GLN A 26 -12.83 12.69 1.19
C GLN A 26 -12.15 11.47 0.59
N PHE A 27 -11.14 11.70 -0.23
CA PHE A 27 -10.32 10.63 -0.78
C PHE A 27 -9.44 9.97 0.29
N HIS A 28 -8.76 10.80 1.10
CA HIS A 28 -7.77 10.39 2.08
C HIS A 28 -7.91 11.16 3.40
N THR A 29 -7.61 10.49 4.52
CA THR A 29 -7.45 11.12 5.83
C THR A 29 -6.32 10.45 6.62
N LEU A 30 -6.44 9.15 6.87
CA LEU A 30 -5.48 8.27 7.53
C LEU A 30 -5.63 6.84 7.00
N SER A 31 -4.59 6.01 7.11
CA SER A 31 -4.59 4.66 6.54
C SER A 31 -5.52 3.66 7.23
N MET A 32 -5.97 3.97 8.45
CA MET A 32 -6.88 3.10 9.24
C MET A 32 -8.26 3.74 9.37
N PRO A 33 -9.36 2.96 9.15
CA PRO A 33 -10.71 3.45 9.35
C PRO A 33 -10.94 3.87 10.81
N ASP A 34 -11.29 5.14 11.03
CA ASP A 34 -11.78 5.61 12.31
C ASP A 34 -13.30 5.46 12.34
N ARG A 35 -13.78 4.46 13.09
CA ARG A 35 -15.22 4.18 13.24
C ARG A 35 -16.02 5.35 13.82
N ARG A 36 -15.35 6.34 14.44
CA ARG A 36 -15.98 7.55 15.00
C ARG A 36 -16.16 8.65 13.95
N ARG A 37 -15.44 8.60 12.82
CA ARG A 37 -15.42 9.66 11.79
C ARG A 37 -16.48 9.51 10.69
N GLY A 38 -17.25 8.43 10.68
CA GLY A 38 -18.32 8.23 9.70
C GLY A 38 -17.97 7.24 8.58
N LEU A 39 -18.37 7.56 7.35
CA LEU A 39 -18.18 6.73 6.16
C LEU A 39 -16.67 6.51 5.85
N PRO A 40 -16.28 5.35 5.31
CA PRO A 40 -14.90 5.12 4.89
C PRO A 40 -14.51 6.11 3.77
N THR A 41 -13.24 6.49 3.72
CA THR A 41 -12.71 7.26 2.59
C THR A 41 -12.56 6.36 1.36
N THR A 42 -12.45 6.96 0.17
CA THR A 42 -12.17 6.23 -1.08
C THR A 42 -10.93 5.34 -0.96
N GLU A 43 -9.83 5.86 -0.41
CA GLU A 43 -8.61 5.06 -0.20
C GLU A 43 -8.86 3.83 0.70
N GLN A 44 -9.57 4.00 1.81
CA GLN A 44 -9.84 2.91 2.75
C GLN A 44 -10.71 1.84 2.11
N ALA A 45 -11.69 2.26 1.30
CA ALA A 45 -12.54 1.36 0.55
C ALA A 45 -11.75 0.57 -0.51
N LEU A 46 -10.93 1.24 -1.33
CA LEU A 46 -10.08 0.61 -2.34
C LEU A 46 -9.14 -0.42 -1.72
N ARG A 47 -8.45 -0.06 -0.64
CA ARG A 47 -7.56 -0.95 0.10
C ARG A 47 -8.30 -2.20 0.59
N ARG A 48 -9.48 -2.01 1.15
CA ARG A 48 -10.30 -3.10 1.69
C ARG A 48 -10.83 -4.02 0.59
N LEU A 49 -11.33 -3.46 -0.51
CA LEU A 49 -11.83 -4.24 -1.64
C LEU A 49 -10.71 -5.05 -2.30
N LYS A 50 -9.52 -4.47 -2.47
CA LYS A 50 -8.35 -5.20 -2.97
C LYS A 50 -8.02 -6.42 -2.10
N VAL A 51 -8.00 -6.27 -0.78
CA VAL A 51 -7.79 -7.38 0.17
C VAL A 51 -8.88 -8.46 0.05
N LEU A 52 -10.13 -8.05 -0.22
CA LEU A 52 -11.24 -8.97 -0.44
C LEU A 52 -11.24 -9.64 -1.82
N GLY A 53 -10.24 -9.34 -2.66
CA GLY A 53 -10.02 -9.96 -3.95
C GLY A 53 -10.65 -9.22 -5.13
N PHE A 54 -11.11 -7.99 -4.95
CA PHE A 54 -11.64 -7.20 -6.06
C PHE A 54 -10.51 -6.72 -6.97
N THR A 55 -10.78 -6.72 -8.28
CA THR A 55 -9.86 -6.33 -9.35
C THR A 55 -10.48 -5.27 -10.25
N LEU A 56 -9.75 -4.83 -11.29
CA LEU A 56 -10.25 -3.81 -12.22
C LEU A 56 -11.46 -4.28 -13.03
N GLU A 57 -11.62 -5.59 -13.20
CA GLU A 57 -12.75 -6.23 -13.86
C GLU A 57 -14.06 -6.05 -13.07
N ASP A 58 -13.97 -5.83 -11.75
CA ASP A 58 -15.13 -5.58 -10.93
C ASP A 58 -15.62 -4.14 -11.09
N GLU A 59 -16.90 -4.02 -11.42
CA GLU A 59 -17.55 -2.75 -11.75
C GLU A 59 -17.36 -1.65 -10.68
N PRO A 60 -17.45 -1.93 -9.36
CA PRO A 60 -17.19 -0.93 -8.33
C PRO A 60 -15.75 -0.38 -8.35
N ILE A 61 -14.74 -1.22 -8.61
CA ILE A 61 -13.34 -0.79 -8.72
C ILE A 61 -13.15 0.01 -10.00
N ARG A 62 -13.70 -0.47 -11.12
CA ARG A 62 -13.63 0.22 -12.40
C ARG A 62 -14.15 1.65 -12.31
N ARG A 63 -15.32 1.88 -11.69
CA ARG A 63 -15.85 3.25 -11.47
C ARG A 63 -14.90 4.12 -10.67
N ALA A 64 -14.32 3.59 -9.59
CA ALA A 64 -13.39 4.33 -8.76
C ALA A 64 -12.10 4.70 -9.53
N VAL A 65 -11.56 3.75 -10.29
CA VAL A 65 -10.38 3.97 -11.15
C VAL A 65 -10.70 4.96 -12.27
N ASP A 66 -11.84 4.86 -12.93
CA ASP A 66 -12.31 5.82 -13.94
C ASP A 66 -12.41 7.24 -13.35
N CYS A 67 -12.94 7.38 -12.13
CA CYS A 67 -12.98 8.66 -11.43
C CYS A 67 -11.58 9.23 -11.16
N MET A 68 -10.66 8.41 -10.64
CA MET A 68 -9.28 8.84 -10.36
C MET A 68 -8.53 9.21 -11.65
N THR A 69 -8.73 8.46 -12.74
CA THR A 69 -8.07 8.75 -14.03
C THR A 69 -8.61 10.03 -14.67
N ALA A 70 -9.91 10.31 -14.58
CA ALA A 70 -10.49 11.60 -14.98
C ALA A 70 -9.88 12.77 -14.17
N CYS A 71 -9.62 12.56 -12.87
CA CYS A 71 -8.91 13.54 -12.05
C CYS A 71 -7.46 13.75 -12.51
N LEU A 72 -6.73 12.68 -12.87
CA LEU A 72 -5.37 12.77 -13.40
C LEU A 72 -5.29 13.52 -14.74
N ARG A 73 -6.35 13.46 -15.55
CA ARG A 73 -6.50 14.23 -16.80
C ARG A 73 -6.91 15.69 -16.58
N GLY A 74 -7.27 16.05 -15.35
CA GLY A 74 -7.77 17.39 -15.02
C GLY A 74 -9.22 17.63 -15.43
N GLU A 75 -9.97 16.58 -15.76
CA GLU A 75 -11.37 16.67 -16.19
C GLU A 75 -12.31 16.95 -14.99
N ARG A 76 -11.87 16.59 -13.79
CA ARG A 76 -12.59 16.83 -12.53
C ARG A 76 -11.64 16.89 -11.34
N LYS A 77 -12.15 17.30 -10.20
CA LYS A 77 -11.49 17.18 -8.90
C LYS A 77 -11.93 15.91 -8.19
N ILE A 78 -11.06 15.37 -7.33
CA ILE A 78 -11.36 14.19 -6.52
C ILE A 78 -12.26 14.53 -5.32
N ASP A 79 -11.96 15.64 -4.65
CA ASP A 79 -12.72 16.21 -3.55
C ASP A 79 -12.37 17.71 -3.41
N ASP A 80 -13.01 18.38 -2.44
CA ASP A 80 -12.78 19.79 -2.11
C ASP A 80 -11.78 19.97 -0.94
N TYR A 81 -11.11 18.90 -0.50
CA TYR A 81 -10.17 18.96 0.61
C TYR A 81 -8.82 19.53 0.15
N TRP A 82 -8.17 20.28 1.04
CA TRP A 82 -6.80 20.75 0.83
C TRP A 82 -6.05 20.87 2.15
N GLU A 83 -4.76 20.48 2.14
CA GLU A 83 -3.87 20.66 3.29
C GLU A 83 -2.90 21.84 3.04
N LYS A 84 -2.78 22.74 4.03
CA LYS A 84 -1.88 23.89 3.96
C LYS A 84 -0.43 23.44 4.14
N GLY A 85 0.50 23.99 3.35
CA GLY A 85 1.94 23.73 3.48
C GLY A 85 2.48 22.62 2.60
N HIS A 86 1.62 21.92 1.86
CA HIS A 86 1.98 20.92 0.85
C HIS A 86 1.73 21.45 -0.56
N ASP A 87 2.47 20.91 -1.55
CA ASP A 87 2.01 21.00 -2.93
C ASP A 87 0.85 20.01 -3.11
N TRP A 88 -0.34 20.44 -2.71
CA TRP A 88 -1.52 19.58 -2.65
C TRP A 88 -1.89 18.98 -4.01
N ALA A 89 -1.64 19.72 -5.10
CA ALA A 89 -1.88 19.23 -6.45
C ALA A 89 -0.94 18.06 -6.79
N LEU A 90 0.36 18.21 -6.48
CA LEU A 90 1.34 17.14 -6.67
C LEU A 90 1.05 15.94 -5.76
N PHE A 91 0.71 16.18 -4.49
CA PHE A 91 0.39 15.12 -3.54
C PHE A 91 -0.89 14.37 -3.92
N THR A 92 -1.94 15.07 -4.36
CA THR A 92 -3.15 14.42 -4.89
C THR A 92 -2.80 13.55 -6.08
N ARG A 93 -2.01 14.06 -7.04
CA ARG A 93 -1.58 13.29 -8.20
C ARG A 93 -0.78 12.04 -7.80
N LEU A 94 0.06 12.13 -6.77
CA LEU A 94 0.78 10.99 -6.19
C LEU A 94 -0.18 9.94 -5.62
N MET A 95 -1.10 10.33 -4.74
CA MET A 95 -2.06 9.40 -4.15
C MET A 95 -2.91 8.69 -5.21
N LEU A 96 -3.45 9.45 -6.16
CA LEU A 96 -4.28 8.91 -7.24
C LEU A 96 -3.48 7.99 -8.16
N SER A 97 -2.27 8.39 -8.56
CA SER A 97 -1.44 7.56 -9.45
C SER A 97 -1.01 6.26 -8.77
N ALA A 98 -0.70 6.29 -7.47
CA ALA A 98 -0.38 5.09 -6.71
C ALA A 98 -1.57 4.10 -6.71
N TRP A 99 -2.77 4.57 -6.38
CA TRP A 99 -3.97 3.72 -6.37
C TRP A 99 -4.41 3.25 -7.74
N VAL A 100 -4.33 4.09 -8.78
CA VAL A 100 -4.62 3.68 -10.15
C VAL A 100 -3.66 2.56 -10.57
N ARG A 101 -2.35 2.70 -10.33
CA ARG A 101 -1.37 1.66 -10.70
C ARG A 101 -1.53 0.35 -9.93
N GLU A 102 -2.10 0.37 -8.73
CA GLU A 102 -2.39 -0.86 -7.97
C GLU A 102 -3.47 -1.74 -8.62
N PHE A 103 -4.36 -1.17 -9.44
CA PHE A 103 -5.39 -1.91 -10.20
C PHE A 103 -5.15 -1.93 -11.71
N TRP A 104 -4.53 -0.88 -12.25
CA TRP A 104 -4.22 -0.70 -13.67
C TRP A 104 -2.78 -0.17 -13.83
N PRO A 105 -1.76 -1.05 -13.76
CA PRO A 105 -0.35 -0.66 -13.76
C PRO A 105 0.10 0.17 -14.97
N GLU A 106 -0.54 -0.09 -16.11
CA GLU A 106 -0.23 0.48 -17.42
C GLU A 106 -1.10 1.71 -17.79
N GLU A 107 -1.89 2.26 -16.85
CA GLU A 107 -2.65 3.47 -17.15
C GLU A 107 -1.70 4.62 -17.54
N PRO A 108 -1.85 5.24 -18.73
CA PRO A 108 -0.82 6.11 -19.28
C PRO A 108 -0.43 7.31 -18.40
N ASN A 109 -1.39 7.97 -17.75
CA ASN A 109 -1.12 9.18 -16.97
C ASN A 109 -0.43 8.86 -15.65
N ALA A 110 -0.90 7.82 -14.97
CA ALA A 110 -0.33 7.32 -13.73
C ALA A 110 1.06 6.72 -13.97
N LEU A 111 1.26 5.96 -15.05
CA LEU A 111 2.56 5.41 -15.44
C LEU A 111 3.56 6.50 -15.83
N ALA A 112 3.14 7.51 -16.60
CA ALA A 112 4.01 8.65 -16.93
C ALA A 112 4.44 9.42 -15.68
N PHE A 113 3.53 9.60 -14.71
CA PHE A 113 3.86 10.22 -13.44
C PHE A 113 4.80 9.35 -12.59
N ALA A 114 4.57 8.04 -12.56
CA ALA A 114 5.43 7.07 -11.88
C ALA A 114 6.86 7.06 -12.45
N ARG A 115 7.02 7.11 -13.78
CA ARG A 115 8.33 7.18 -14.43
C ARG A 115 9.10 8.45 -14.07
N ARG A 116 8.42 9.59 -13.87
CA ARG A 116 9.06 10.82 -13.37
C ARG A 116 9.62 10.61 -11.96
N TRP A 117 8.84 10.01 -11.07
CA TRP A 117 9.30 9.67 -9.72
C TRP A 117 10.43 8.63 -9.71
N ALA A 118 10.33 7.60 -10.55
CA ALA A 118 11.41 6.64 -10.75
C ALA A 118 12.70 7.37 -11.16
N GLY A 119 12.64 8.28 -12.13
CA GLY A 119 13.79 9.10 -12.54
C GLY A 119 14.41 9.93 -11.41
N VAL A 120 13.60 10.46 -10.49
CA VAL A 120 14.11 11.15 -9.29
C VAL A 120 14.89 10.18 -8.40
N LEU A 121 14.37 8.97 -8.18
CA LEU A 121 15.04 7.96 -7.36
C LEU A 121 16.30 7.42 -8.04
N GLU A 122 16.29 7.20 -9.36
CA GLU A 122 17.48 6.82 -10.13
C GLU A 122 18.63 7.80 -9.91
N LYS A 123 18.34 9.10 -9.91
CA LYS A 123 19.35 10.13 -9.63
C LYS A 123 19.77 10.13 -8.16
N ALA A 124 18.81 10.01 -7.25
CA ALA A 124 19.08 9.99 -5.80
C ALA A 124 19.94 8.80 -5.35
N PHE A 125 19.90 7.68 -6.07
CA PHE A 125 20.63 6.45 -5.75
C PHE A 125 21.76 6.13 -6.72
N GLN A 126 22.08 7.03 -7.67
CA GLN A 126 23.11 6.79 -8.70
C GLN A 126 24.47 6.38 -8.12
N GLY A 127 24.80 6.82 -6.90
CA GLY A 127 26.03 6.45 -6.18
C GLY A 127 25.94 5.15 -5.36
N GLY A 128 24.88 4.35 -5.53
CA GLY A 128 24.62 3.11 -4.77
C GLY A 128 24.06 3.33 -3.36
N ARG A 129 23.82 4.58 -2.96
CA ARG A 129 23.23 4.95 -1.67
C ARG A 129 22.40 6.23 -1.84
N TYR A 130 21.46 6.46 -0.93
CA TYR A 130 20.63 7.65 -0.96
C TYR A 130 21.47 8.92 -0.79
N ASP A 131 21.41 9.81 -1.79
CA ASP A 131 21.97 11.15 -1.76
C ASP A 131 20.85 12.19 -1.75
N VAL A 132 20.73 12.90 -0.62
CA VAL A 132 19.71 13.93 -0.42
C VAL A 132 19.88 15.15 -1.33
N ALA A 133 21.12 15.50 -1.71
CA ALA A 133 21.36 16.64 -2.60
C ALA A 133 20.93 16.27 -4.03
N ALA A 134 21.33 15.10 -4.50
CA ALA A 134 20.92 14.59 -5.82
C ALA A 134 19.39 14.41 -5.91
N TYR A 135 18.75 13.92 -4.83
CA TYR A 135 17.30 13.83 -4.76
C TYR A 135 16.62 15.20 -4.90
N ARG A 136 17.10 16.20 -4.16
CA ARG A 136 16.52 17.57 -4.19
C ARG A 136 16.64 18.22 -5.56
N GLU A 137 17.79 18.06 -6.20
CA GLU A 137 18.04 18.55 -7.56
C GLU A 137 17.10 17.87 -8.55
N ALA A 138 17.10 16.53 -8.59
CA ALA A 138 16.27 15.75 -9.51
C ALA A 138 14.77 15.99 -9.28
N TYR A 139 14.32 16.13 -8.03
CA TYR A 139 12.94 16.49 -7.70
C TYR A 139 12.58 17.87 -8.25
N GLY A 140 13.46 18.85 -8.07
CA GLY A 140 13.27 20.22 -8.57
C GLY A 140 13.15 20.27 -10.09
N GLU A 141 14.02 19.53 -10.79
CA GLU A 141 13.95 19.37 -12.25
C GLU A 141 12.68 18.66 -12.69
N ALA A 142 12.33 17.56 -12.01
CA ALA A 142 11.21 16.72 -12.40
C ALA A 142 9.87 17.43 -12.23
N PHE A 143 9.68 18.21 -11.16
CA PHE A 143 8.35 18.76 -10.79
C PHE A 143 8.26 20.28 -10.85
N ALA A 144 9.37 21.00 -11.07
CA ALA A 144 9.42 22.46 -11.05
C ALA A 144 8.77 23.06 -9.78
N SER A 145 8.83 22.31 -8.67
CA SER A 145 8.24 22.67 -7.38
C SER A 145 9.31 22.48 -6.31
N PRO A 146 9.44 23.40 -5.34
CA PRO A 146 10.33 23.17 -4.21
C PRO A 146 9.74 22.12 -3.27
N ILE A 147 10.58 21.41 -2.53
CA ILE A 147 10.13 20.53 -1.43
C ILE A 147 9.61 21.42 -0.29
N ARG A 148 8.31 21.34 0.00
CA ARG A 148 7.61 22.16 1.01
C ARG A 148 7.19 21.36 2.23
N GLY A 149 6.91 20.08 2.06
CA GLY A 149 6.33 19.20 3.08
C GLY A 149 7.09 17.90 3.28
N GLY A 150 6.69 17.16 4.33
CA GLY A 150 7.31 15.90 4.72
C GLY A 150 7.25 14.82 3.63
N ARG A 151 6.13 14.71 2.91
CA ARG A 151 5.92 13.71 1.84
C ARG A 151 6.79 13.93 0.61
N GLU A 152 7.17 15.17 0.37
CA GLU A 152 8.03 15.53 -0.76
C GLU A 152 9.50 15.35 -0.38
N ARG A 153 9.81 15.36 0.93
CA ARG A 153 11.17 15.17 1.48
C ARG A 153 11.50 13.69 1.72
N ASP A 154 10.50 12.90 2.09
CA ASP A 154 10.65 11.51 2.50
C ASP A 154 9.70 10.63 1.70
N PHE A 155 10.27 9.83 0.82
CA PHE A 155 9.56 8.93 -0.08
C PHE A 155 9.33 7.54 0.53
N VAL A 156 9.69 7.31 1.81
CA VAL A 156 9.43 6.03 2.48
C VAL A 156 8.01 6.02 3.05
N ASP A 157 7.04 6.09 2.14
CA ASP A 157 5.61 5.97 2.40
C ASP A 157 4.93 5.02 1.41
N PHE A 158 3.70 4.60 1.75
CA PHE A 158 2.92 3.72 0.88
C PHE A 158 2.84 4.21 -0.58
N TYR A 159 2.66 5.50 -0.82
CA TYR A 159 2.36 6.00 -2.15
C TYR A 159 3.56 5.90 -3.07
N HIS A 160 4.72 6.41 -2.64
CA HIS A 160 5.93 6.35 -3.45
C HIS A 160 6.39 4.90 -3.65
N VAL A 161 6.40 4.10 -2.59
CA VAL A 161 6.83 2.69 -2.65
C VAL A 161 5.85 1.86 -3.50
N ALA A 162 4.54 2.14 -3.51
CA ALA A 162 3.64 1.48 -4.45
C ALA A 162 3.85 2.01 -5.89
N LEU A 163 4.05 3.31 -6.04
CA LEU A 163 4.10 4.01 -7.32
C LEU A 163 5.33 3.67 -8.16
N VAL A 164 6.50 3.33 -7.61
CA VAL A 164 7.73 3.10 -8.41
C VAL A 164 8.06 1.62 -8.64
N LYS A 165 7.23 0.72 -8.12
CA LYS A 165 7.35 -0.73 -8.29
C LYS A 165 7.47 -1.11 -9.78
N GLY A 166 8.51 -1.89 -10.09
CA GLY A 166 8.82 -2.39 -11.43
C GLY A 166 9.33 -1.35 -12.43
N LEU A 167 9.75 -0.16 -11.95
CA LEU A 167 10.22 0.93 -12.81
C LEU A 167 11.69 1.32 -12.58
N LEU A 168 12.32 0.80 -11.52
CA LEU A 168 13.70 1.10 -11.18
C LEU A 168 14.64 0.12 -11.89
N MET A 169 15.83 0.60 -12.27
CA MET A 169 16.93 -0.25 -12.71
C MET A 169 17.37 -1.16 -11.55
N GLU A 170 17.89 -2.34 -11.87
CA GLU A 170 18.22 -3.35 -10.85
C GLU A 170 19.13 -2.82 -9.73
N GLU A 171 20.18 -2.07 -10.07
CA GLU A 171 21.11 -1.50 -9.09
C GLU A 171 20.45 -0.44 -8.20
N THR A 172 19.58 0.38 -8.78
CA THR A 172 18.81 1.40 -8.05
C THR A 172 17.75 0.73 -7.18
N GLU A 173 17.04 -0.27 -7.68
CA GLU A 173 16.04 -1.03 -6.93
C GLU A 173 16.68 -1.69 -5.70
N CYS A 174 17.85 -2.30 -5.90
CA CYS A 174 18.68 -2.88 -4.86
C CYS A 174 18.97 -1.86 -3.72
N ALA A 175 19.53 -0.70 -4.05
CA ALA A 175 19.86 0.33 -3.06
C ALA A 175 18.62 0.99 -2.42
N PHE A 176 17.56 1.20 -3.21
CA PHE A 176 16.29 1.74 -2.75
C PHE A 176 15.62 0.82 -1.72
N VAL A 177 15.55 -0.48 -2.04
CA VAL A 177 14.96 -1.49 -1.14
C VAL A 177 15.76 -1.57 0.16
N ASP A 178 17.10 -1.61 0.11
CA ASP A 178 17.93 -1.60 1.32
C ASP A 178 17.65 -0.38 2.20
N TYR A 179 17.56 0.80 1.58
CA TYR A 179 17.20 2.03 2.27
C TYR A 179 15.80 1.99 2.91
N VAL A 180 14.80 1.45 2.21
CA VAL A 180 13.43 1.29 2.73
C VAL A 180 13.39 0.27 3.88
N LEU A 181 14.11 -0.84 3.77
CA LEU A 181 14.15 -1.89 4.80
C LEU A 181 14.74 -1.40 6.12
N GLU A 182 15.78 -0.57 6.04
CA GLU A 182 16.51 -0.04 7.19
C GLU A 182 15.90 1.25 7.78
N LYS A 183 14.88 1.84 7.13
CA LYS A 183 14.27 3.09 7.55
C LYS A 183 13.81 3.01 9.01
N PRO A 184 14.38 3.81 9.95
CA PRO A 184 14.09 3.69 11.38
C PRO A 184 12.62 3.89 11.73
N GLU A 185 11.93 4.77 11.01
CA GLU A 185 10.51 5.07 11.20
C GLU A 185 9.58 4.02 10.60
N GLY A 186 10.09 3.18 9.69
CA GLY A 186 9.30 2.26 8.88
C GLY A 186 8.66 2.91 7.66
N ILE A 187 7.76 2.18 7.02
CA ILE A 187 7.02 2.64 5.84
C ILE A 187 5.78 3.40 6.30
N TYR A 188 5.78 4.71 6.09
CA TYR A 188 4.68 5.55 6.52
C TYR A 188 3.34 5.10 5.89
N TYR A 189 2.25 5.20 6.66
CA TYR A 189 0.90 4.64 6.40
C TYR A 189 0.77 3.12 6.54
N ILE A 190 1.87 2.37 6.70
CA ILE A 190 1.86 0.89 6.72
C ILE A 190 2.31 0.34 8.07
N CYS A 191 3.55 0.61 8.47
CA CYS A 191 4.16 0.03 9.66
C CYS A 191 5.02 1.08 10.39
N ASN A 192 5.33 0.78 11.65
CA ASN A 192 6.28 1.55 12.44
C ASN A 192 7.55 0.73 12.64
N GLY A 193 8.71 1.38 12.54
CA GLY A 193 9.99 0.71 12.71
C GLY A 193 10.53 0.06 11.43
N PRO A 194 11.83 -0.25 11.38
CA PRO A 194 12.47 -0.81 10.20
C PRO A 194 11.95 -2.22 9.89
N MET A 195 11.84 -2.55 8.60
CA MET A 195 11.35 -3.85 8.15
C MET A 195 12.33 -4.99 8.42
N THR A 196 13.60 -4.68 8.69
CA THR A 196 14.61 -5.63 9.18
C THR A 196 14.34 -6.10 10.62
N ARG A 197 13.48 -5.41 11.37
CA ARG A 197 13.09 -5.79 12.73
C ARG A 197 11.78 -6.57 12.71
N LEU A 198 11.85 -7.83 13.13
CA LEU A 198 10.69 -8.70 13.28
C LEU A 198 9.81 -8.24 14.47
N PRO A 199 8.47 -8.36 14.38
CA PRO A 199 7.56 -8.09 15.49
C PRO A 199 7.90 -8.94 16.72
N GLY A 200 7.83 -8.34 17.91
CA GLY A 200 8.12 -9.04 19.17
C GLY A 200 7.06 -10.08 19.56
N GLU A 201 5.81 -9.88 19.14
CA GLU A 201 4.70 -10.80 19.36
C GLU A 201 3.96 -11.03 18.03
N PHE A 202 3.81 -12.30 17.63
CA PHE A 202 3.11 -12.64 16.39
C PHE A 202 1.63 -12.22 16.44
N ALA A 203 0.93 -12.50 17.55
CA ALA A 203 -0.49 -12.21 17.74
C ALA A 203 -0.79 -10.73 18.07
N SER A 204 -0.37 -9.82 17.20
CA SER A 204 -0.39 -8.38 17.45
C SER A 204 -0.84 -7.56 16.24
N ARG A 205 -1.18 -6.28 16.48
CA ARG A 205 -1.40 -5.30 15.40
C ARG A 205 -0.11 -4.87 14.72
N GLU A 206 1.02 -4.96 15.42
CA GLU A 206 2.33 -4.70 14.85
C GLU A 206 2.61 -5.69 13.71
N THR A 207 2.32 -6.98 13.92
CA THR A 207 2.42 -7.99 12.87
C THR A 207 1.55 -7.66 11.66
N VAL A 208 0.33 -7.17 11.85
CA VAL A 208 -0.54 -6.77 10.72
C VAL A 208 0.13 -5.67 9.89
N GLY A 209 0.69 -4.65 10.53
CA GLY A 209 1.46 -3.60 9.83
C GLY A 209 2.68 -4.17 9.12
N TYR A 210 3.42 -5.07 9.79
CA TYR A 210 4.60 -5.74 9.24
C TYR A 210 4.27 -6.56 7.99
N LEU A 211 3.22 -7.40 8.03
CA LEU A 211 2.79 -8.22 6.89
C LEU A 211 2.36 -7.34 5.71
N ARG A 212 1.66 -6.22 5.95
CA ARG A 212 1.32 -5.25 4.89
C ARG A 212 2.57 -4.63 4.27
N GLY A 213 3.62 -4.39 5.06
CA GLY A 213 4.91 -3.92 4.57
C GLY A 213 5.60 -4.97 3.69
N LEU A 214 5.58 -6.24 4.11
CA LEU A 214 6.10 -7.35 3.32
C LEU A 214 5.35 -7.50 1.99
N GLU A 215 4.02 -7.44 1.99
CA GLU A 215 3.20 -7.49 0.76
C GLU A 215 3.56 -6.37 -0.22
N LEU A 216 3.75 -5.15 0.30
CA LEU A 216 4.14 -4.00 -0.53
C LEU A 216 5.52 -4.21 -1.15
N LEU A 217 6.48 -4.68 -0.36
CA LEU A 217 7.86 -4.90 -0.80
C LEU A 217 8.03 -6.15 -1.67
N ALA A 218 7.21 -7.18 -1.50
CA ALA A 218 7.21 -8.39 -2.35
C ALA A 218 6.94 -8.08 -3.84
N GLY A 219 6.46 -6.88 -4.15
CA GLY A 219 6.33 -6.37 -5.50
C GLY A 219 7.65 -6.00 -6.18
N TYR A 220 8.75 -5.88 -5.43
CA TYR A 220 10.09 -5.58 -5.94
C TYR A 220 10.90 -6.87 -6.04
N GLU A 221 11.54 -7.09 -7.19
CA GLU A 221 12.32 -8.31 -7.41
C GLU A 221 13.50 -8.39 -6.43
N GLN A 222 14.19 -7.27 -6.25
CA GLN A 222 15.35 -7.18 -5.36
C GLN A 222 14.98 -7.31 -3.88
N ALA A 223 13.73 -7.01 -3.49
CA ALA A 223 13.27 -7.19 -2.13
C ALA A 223 13.05 -8.66 -1.76
N ARG A 224 12.53 -9.49 -2.67
CA ARG A 224 12.36 -10.93 -2.40
C ARG A 224 13.67 -11.61 -2.03
N LYS A 225 14.77 -11.21 -2.67
CA LYS A 225 16.13 -11.69 -2.37
C LYS A 225 16.61 -11.34 -0.95
N ARG A 226 16.03 -10.32 -0.32
CA ARG A 226 16.40 -9.81 1.01
C ARG A 226 15.45 -10.24 2.12
N LEU A 227 14.22 -10.60 1.79
CA LEU A 227 13.15 -10.88 2.75
C LEU A 227 13.11 -12.35 3.22
N GLY A 228 14.13 -13.15 2.92
CA GLY A 228 14.22 -14.56 3.36
C GLY A 228 14.08 -14.74 4.87
N PHE A 229 14.67 -13.83 5.67
CA PHE A 229 14.54 -13.87 7.13
C PHE A 229 13.08 -13.71 7.60
N ALA A 230 12.28 -12.90 6.89
CA ALA A 230 10.87 -12.69 7.20
C ALA A 230 10.02 -13.92 6.81
N ALA A 231 10.36 -14.59 5.71
CA ALA A 231 9.76 -15.86 5.32
C ALA A 231 10.05 -16.96 6.34
N ASP A 232 11.30 -17.07 6.81
CA ASP A 232 11.69 -18.03 7.85
C ASP A 232 10.95 -17.78 9.17
N TRP A 233 10.85 -16.51 9.57
CA TRP A 233 10.07 -16.09 10.73
C TRP A 233 8.59 -16.47 10.59
N LEU A 234 7.96 -16.17 9.45
CA LEU A 234 6.57 -16.55 9.18
C LEU A 234 6.36 -18.07 9.31
N ARG A 235 7.26 -18.89 8.74
CA ARG A 235 7.19 -20.35 8.85
C ARG A 235 7.30 -20.84 10.29
N ALA A 236 8.14 -20.19 11.10
CA ALA A 236 8.34 -20.52 12.52
C ALA A 236 7.14 -20.10 13.40
N CYS A 237 6.35 -19.12 12.97
CA CYS A 237 5.15 -18.67 13.68
C CYS A 237 3.90 -19.55 13.44
N ARG A 238 4.02 -20.65 12.67
CA ARG A 238 2.92 -21.60 12.50
C ARG A 238 2.66 -22.37 13.79
N ASP A 239 1.39 -22.66 14.04
CA ASP A 239 0.99 -23.58 15.10
C ASP A 239 1.18 -25.05 14.67
N PRO A 240 0.94 -26.04 15.56
CA PRO A 240 1.14 -27.45 15.24
C PRO A 240 0.33 -27.97 14.04
N ASP A 241 -0.75 -27.30 13.65
CA ASP A 241 -1.56 -27.64 12.48
C ASP A 241 -1.02 -26.99 11.19
N GLY A 242 0.09 -26.25 11.27
CA GLY A 242 0.69 -25.53 10.14
C GLY A 242 -0.02 -24.21 9.81
N CYS A 243 -0.82 -23.67 10.72
CA CYS A 243 -1.66 -22.49 10.49
C CYS A 243 -1.19 -21.28 11.30
N TRP A 244 -1.72 -20.10 10.98
CA TRP A 244 -1.46 -18.86 11.71
C TRP A 244 -2.72 -18.34 12.42
N ASP A 245 -2.55 -17.78 13.61
CA ASP A 245 -3.61 -17.06 14.34
C ASP A 245 -3.01 -15.78 14.95
N LEU A 246 -3.34 -14.63 14.36
CA LEU A 246 -2.87 -13.31 14.82
C LEU A 246 -3.62 -12.83 16.08
N GLY A 247 -4.55 -13.62 16.60
CA GLY A 247 -5.31 -13.32 17.80
C GLY A 247 -6.42 -12.27 17.58
N PRO A 248 -7.35 -12.15 18.54
CA PRO A 248 -8.54 -11.31 18.37
C PRO A 248 -8.23 -9.81 18.22
N LYS A 249 -7.08 -9.34 18.74
CA LYS A 249 -6.67 -7.93 18.72
C LYS A 249 -6.12 -7.47 17.37
N ALA A 250 -5.73 -8.40 16.48
CA ALA A 250 -5.20 -8.10 15.16
C ALA A 250 -6.24 -7.55 14.17
N LYS A 251 -7.54 -7.56 14.51
CA LYS A 251 -8.56 -6.92 13.69
C LYS A 251 -8.26 -5.44 13.48
N ASP A 252 -7.97 -5.08 12.24
CA ASP A 252 -7.61 -3.74 11.80
C ASP A 252 -8.73 -3.10 10.95
N GLY A 253 -9.63 -3.92 10.39
CA GLY A 253 -10.73 -3.46 9.54
C GLY A 253 -10.31 -3.16 8.10
N VAL A 254 -9.07 -3.47 7.74
CA VAL A 254 -8.51 -3.28 6.40
C VAL A 254 -8.05 -4.62 5.87
N SER A 255 -6.98 -5.19 6.44
CA SER A 255 -6.48 -6.51 6.08
C SER A 255 -7.35 -7.62 6.66
N LEU A 256 -7.82 -7.45 7.90
CA LEU A 256 -8.58 -8.48 8.62
C LEU A 256 -9.82 -7.89 9.30
N PRO A 257 -10.93 -8.66 9.39
CA PRO A 257 -11.10 -10.06 8.99
C PRO A 257 -11.28 -10.24 7.47
N LEU A 258 -11.26 -11.47 6.96
CA LEU A 258 -11.70 -11.81 5.60
C LEU A 258 -13.12 -12.40 5.63
N SER A 259 -13.36 -13.36 6.50
CA SER A 259 -14.66 -13.99 6.74
C SER A 259 -15.59 -13.16 7.63
N ASP A 260 -16.88 -13.50 7.64
CA ASP A 260 -17.92 -12.75 8.37
C ASP A 260 -17.78 -12.84 9.91
N SER A 261 -17.04 -13.82 10.44
CA SER A 261 -17.06 -14.16 11.87
C SER A 261 -15.69 -14.17 12.56
N TRP A 262 -15.07 -12.99 12.72
CA TRP A 262 -13.80 -12.83 13.44
C TRP A 262 -13.80 -13.34 14.90
N ARG A 263 -14.96 -13.36 15.55
CA ARG A 263 -15.09 -13.79 16.95
C ARG A 263 -14.86 -15.30 17.11
N GLN A 264 -15.19 -16.09 16.09
CA GLN A 264 -14.96 -17.52 16.11
C GLN A 264 -13.49 -17.81 15.82
N ARG A 265 -12.83 -18.55 16.72
CA ARG A 265 -11.40 -18.87 16.59
C ARG A 265 -11.07 -19.58 15.28
N GLY A 266 -11.90 -20.53 14.85
CA GLY A 266 -11.69 -21.25 13.58
C GLY A 266 -11.69 -20.32 12.37
N ALA A 267 -12.71 -19.47 12.24
CA ALA A 267 -12.81 -18.50 11.15
C ALA A 267 -11.65 -17.48 11.17
N ARG A 268 -11.30 -16.96 12.36
CA ARG A 268 -10.14 -16.08 12.52
C ARG A 268 -8.83 -16.75 12.08
N LYS A 269 -8.59 -17.98 12.53
CA LYS A 269 -7.40 -18.77 12.17
C LYS A 269 -7.35 -19.01 10.67
N ALA A 270 -8.48 -19.31 10.03
CA ALA A 270 -8.57 -19.46 8.58
C ALA A 270 -8.24 -18.16 7.83
N ASP A 271 -8.80 -17.01 8.25
CA ASP A 271 -8.48 -15.69 7.68
C ASP A 271 -6.98 -15.37 7.80
N CYS A 272 -6.42 -15.55 9.00
CA CYS A 272 -5.00 -15.29 9.27
C CYS A 272 -4.10 -16.23 8.45
N THR A 273 -4.47 -17.50 8.34
CA THR A 273 -3.71 -18.50 7.59
C THR A 273 -3.71 -18.20 6.11
N ARG A 274 -4.86 -17.83 5.54
CA ARG A 274 -4.95 -17.45 4.13
C ARG A 274 -4.09 -16.22 3.83
N TRP A 275 -4.19 -15.21 4.68
CA TRP A 275 -3.44 -13.97 4.46
C TRP A 275 -1.94 -14.17 4.65
N ALA A 276 -1.50 -14.67 5.81
CA ALA A 276 -0.08 -14.91 6.09
C ALA A 276 0.55 -15.92 5.11
N GLY A 277 -0.22 -16.93 4.68
CA GLY A 277 0.20 -17.87 3.64
C GLY A 277 0.44 -17.18 2.30
N GLY A 278 -0.48 -16.33 1.85
CA GLY A 278 -0.29 -15.55 0.62
C GLY A 278 0.88 -14.57 0.70
N VAL A 279 1.11 -13.95 1.88
CA VAL A 279 2.33 -13.16 2.10
C VAL A 279 3.57 -14.03 1.97
N LEU A 280 3.61 -15.18 2.64
CA LEU A 280 4.76 -16.10 2.57
C LEU A 280 5.05 -16.53 1.13
N GLU A 281 4.03 -16.92 0.37
CA GLU A 281 4.15 -17.29 -1.05
C GLU A 281 4.74 -16.15 -1.88
N SER A 282 4.37 -14.89 -1.61
CA SER A 282 4.90 -13.72 -2.33
C SER A 282 6.37 -13.41 -2.05
N LEU A 283 6.91 -13.90 -0.93
CA LEU A 283 8.32 -13.71 -0.54
C LEU A 283 9.24 -14.77 -1.12
N GLU A 284 8.69 -15.92 -1.50
CA GLU A 284 9.47 -17.00 -2.08
C GLU A 284 9.83 -16.66 -3.54
N PRO A 285 11.06 -16.96 -3.98
CA PRO A 285 11.37 -16.92 -5.41
C PRO A 285 10.37 -17.81 -6.15
N GLY A 286 9.76 -17.30 -7.22
CA GLY A 286 8.93 -18.13 -8.08
C GLY A 286 9.75 -19.34 -8.58
N PRO A 287 9.09 -20.47 -8.89
CA PRO A 287 9.75 -21.63 -9.47
C PRO A 287 10.48 -21.30 -10.78
#